data_AF-A0A519V5I2-F1
#
_entry.id   AF-A0A519V5I2-F1
#
_cell.length_a   1.000
_cell.length_b   1.000
_cell.length_c   1.000
_cell.angle_alpha   90.00
_cell.angle_beta   90.00
_cell.angle_gamma   90.00
#
_symmetry.space_group_name_H-M   'P 1'
#
loop_
_entity.id
_entity.type
_entity.pdbx_description
1 polymer ?
#
loop_
_entity_poly.entity_id
_entity_poly.type
_entity_poly.pdbx_seq_one_letter_code
_entity_poly.pdbx_strand_id
1 'polypeptide(L)'
;MYACSKTEIVKPQIEEIPFVVPSNFPDAVYKFDGNTLTNKGFYLGKKLFYDARLSADKSISCGSCHQQFAGFANLDHKVSHGVNNCLGKRNAPVLFNLAWQRE
;
A
#
# COMPACT_ATOMS: atom_id res chain seq x y z
N MET A 1 10.63 -8.69 -22.60
CA MET A 1 10.07 -7.66 -23.50
C MET A 1 8.61 -7.97 -23.73
N TYR A 2 7.68 -7.24 -23.11
CA TYR A 2 6.26 -7.33 -23.48
C TYR A 2 6.00 -6.22 -24.49
N ALA A 3 5.84 -6.59 -25.76
CA ALA A 3 5.44 -5.67 -26.82
C ALA A 3 3.92 -5.41 -26.71
N CYS A 4 3.51 -4.14 -26.78
CA CYS A 4 2.09 -3.79 -26.84
C CYS A 4 1.52 -4.19 -28.22
N SER A 5 0.91 -5.37 -28.31
CA SER A 5 0.08 -5.77 -29.44
C SER A 5 -1.31 -5.15 -29.28
N LYS A 6 -1.78 -4.37 -30.27
CA LYS A 6 -3.14 -3.79 -30.29
C LYS A 6 -4.24 -4.85 -30.40
N THR A 7 -3.87 -6.10 -30.66
CA THR A 7 -4.80 -7.19 -31.00
C THR A 7 -5.29 -7.97 -29.79
N GLU A 8 -4.62 -7.86 -28.64
CA GLU A 8 -5.03 -8.54 -27.41
C GLU A 8 -5.59 -7.54 -26.38
N ILE A 9 -6.91 -7.49 -26.30
CA ILE A 9 -7.59 -6.88 -25.16
C ILE A 9 -7.43 -7.86 -23.99
N VAL A 10 -6.30 -7.77 -23.28
CA VAL A 10 -6.14 -8.43 -21.98
C VAL A 10 -7.11 -7.73 -21.03
N LYS A 11 -8.32 -8.27 -20.90
CA LYS A 11 -9.25 -7.85 -19.85
C LYS A 11 -8.62 -8.29 -18.53
N PRO A 12 -8.23 -7.37 -17.64
CA PRO A 12 -7.71 -7.76 -16.34
C PRO A 12 -8.81 -8.58 -15.66
N GLN A 13 -8.49 -9.80 -15.23
CA GLN A 13 -9.40 -10.57 -14.40
C GLN A 13 -9.50 -9.85 -13.06
N ILE A 14 -10.63 -9.17 -12.85
CA ILE A 14 -10.91 -8.47 -11.61
C ILE A 14 -11.44 -9.53 -10.65
N GLU A 15 -10.53 -10.18 -9.95
CA GLU A 15 -10.90 -10.99 -8.80
C GLU A 15 -11.49 -10.06 -7.74
N GLU A 16 -12.63 -10.45 -7.15
CA GLU A 16 -13.20 -9.68 -6.06
C GLU A 16 -12.33 -9.80 -4.82
N ILE A 17 -12.02 -8.67 -4.20
CA ILE A 17 -11.19 -8.59 -2.99
C ILE A 17 -12.13 -8.28 -1.83
N PRO A 18 -12.73 -9.30 -1.19
CA PRO A 18 -13.61 -9.09 -0.05
C PRO A 18 -12.80 -8.70 1.18
N PHE A 19 -13.37 -7.83 2.02
CA PHE A 19 -12.89 -7.65 3.38
C PHE A 19 -13.46 -8.77 4.25
N VAL A 20 -12.61 -9.70 4.67
CA VAL A 20 -12.98 -10.82 5.53
C VAL A 20 -12.26 -10.67 6.87
N VAL A 21 -13.02 -10.65 7.96
CA VAL A 21 -12.47 -10.71 9.32
C VAL A 21 -12.22 -12.17 9.68
N PRO A 22 -10.97 -12.59 9.99
CA PRO A 22 -10.70 -13.95 10.42
C PRO A 22 -11.46 -14.32 11.70
N SER A 23 -11.81 -15.59 11.89
CA SER A 23 -12.65 -16.05 13.00
C SER A 23 -12.12 -15.71 14.40
N ASN A 24 -10.79 -15.57 14.55
CA ASN A 24 -10.15 -15.27 15.84
C ASN A 24 -9.72 -13.80 15.99
N PHE A 25 -10.18 -12.92 15.09
CA PHE A 25 -9.91 -11.49 15.17
C PHE A 25 -11.08 -10.76 15.83
N PRO A 26 -10.82 -9.69 16.60
CA PRO A 26 -11.90 -8.81 17.03
C PRO A 26 -12.52 -8.09 15.83
N ASP A 27 -13.64 -7.43 16.04
CA ASP A 27 -14.22 -6.57 15.01
C ASP A 27 -13.21 -5.49 14.58
N ALA A 28 -13.19 -5.22 13.28
CA ALA A 28 -12.39 -4.13 12.72
C ALA A 28 -12.86 -2.79 13.32
N VAL A 29 -11.88 -1.98 13.71
CA VAL A 29 -12.09 -0.62 14.22
C VAL A 29 -12.51 0.28 13.06
N TYR A 30 -11.89 0.13 11.89
CA TYR A 30 -12.25 0.88 10.68
C TYR A 30 -13.54 0.33 10.02
N LYS A 31 -14.51 1.22 9.74
CA LYS A 31 -15.86 0.83 9.29
C LYS A 31 -16.18 1.00 7.80
N PHE A 32 -15.27 1.57 6.99
CA PHE A 32 -15.42 1.76 5.53
C PHE A 32 -16.71 2.51 5.09
N ASP A 33 -17.37 3.25 5.98
CA ASP A 33 -18.61 3.98 5.74
C ASP A 33 -18.44 5.16 4.77
N GLY A 34 -17.35 5.93 4.93
CA GLY A 34 -16.98 7.04 4.04
C GLY A 34 -16.13 6.64 2.83
N ASN A 35 -15.70 5.38 2.75
CA ASN A 35 -14.84 4.87 1.68
C ASN A 35 -15.10 3.37 1.46
N THR A 36 -16.19 3.06 0.76
CA THR A 36 -16.58 1.68 0.47
C THR A 36 -15.47 0.95 -0.29
N LEU A 37 -15.10 -0.24 0.20
CA LEU A 37 -14.10 -1.06 -0.46
C LEU A 37 -14.60 -1.50 -1.84
N THR A 38 -13.83 -1.20 -2.87
CA THR A 38 -14.08 -1.66 -4.24
C THR A 38 -12.78 -2.19 -4.84
N ASN A 39 -12.87 -3.16 -5.75
CA ASN A 39 -11.67 -3.69 -6.42
C ASN A 39 -10.91 -2.59 -7.16
N LYS A 40 -11.63 -1.68 -7.83
CA LYS A 40 -11.03 -0.52 -8.52
C LYS A 40 -10.27 0.38 -7.55
N GLY A 41 -10.87 0.67 -6.38
CA GLY A 41 -10.22 1.43 -5.32
C GLY A 41 -8.97 0.74 -4.78
N PHE A 42 -9.05 -0.58 -4.53
CA PHE A 42 -7.92 -1.38 -4.09
C PHE A 42 -6.74 -1.34 -5.09
N TYR A 43 -7.00 -1.62 -6.37
CA TYR A 43 -5.94 -1.63 -7.38
C TYR A 43 -5.35 -0.24 -7.62
N LEU A 44 -6.18 0.80 -7.59
CA LEU A 44 -5.71 2.18 -7.67
C LEU A 44 -4.81 2.51 -6.46
N GLY A 45 -5.26 2.20 -5.24
CA GLY A 45 -4.50 2.39 -4.01
C GLY A 45 -3.16 1.66 -4.05
N LYS A 46 -3.14 0.38 -4.47
CA LYS A 46 -1.91 -0.39 -4.66
C LYS A 46 -0.96 0.28 -5.65
N LYS A 47 -1.48 0.77 -6.78
CA LYS A 47 -0.66 1.47 -7.77
C LYS A 47 -0.05 2.75 -7.19
N LEU A 48 -0.86 3.56 -6.51
CA LEU A 48 -0.43 4.81 -5.88
C LEU A 48 0.61 4.57 -4.78
N PHE A 49 0.46 3.51 -3.98
CA PHE A 49 1.38 3.14 -2.91
C PHE A 49 2.83 2.96 -3.41
N TYR A 50 3.00 2.46 -4.63
CA TYR A 50 4.31 2.25 -5.26
C TYR A 50 4.67 3.34 -6.29
N ASP A 51 3.88 4.41 -6.40
CA ASP A 51 4.13 5.47 -7.37
C ASP A 51 4.97 6.59 -6.77
N ALA A 52 6.25 6.65 -7.14
CA ALA A 52 7.16 7.68 -6.65
C ALA A 52 6.74 9.10 -7.08
N ARG A 53 5.91 9.25 -8.14
CA ARG A 53 5.43 10.56 -8.62
C ARG A 53 4.56 11.32 -7.61
N LEU A 54 4.11 10.65 -6.55
CA LEU A 54 3.42 11.29 -5.43
C LEU A 54 4.36 12.09 -4.51
N SER A 55 5.67 11.80 -4.51
CA SER A 55 6.65 12.61 -3.80
C SER A 55 7.01 13.88 -4.57
N ALA A 56 7.41 14.93 -3.86
CA ALA A 56 7.66 16.25 -4.42
C ALA A 56 8.78 16.26 -5.49
N ASP A 57 9.80 15.41 -5.33
CA ASP A 57 10.94 15.26 -6.25
C ASP A 57 10.88 13.98 -7.09
N LYS A 58 9.78 13.22 -6.97
CA LYS A 58 9.55 11.95 -7.66
C LYS A 58 10.55 10.83 -7.31
N SER A 59 11.27 10.95 -6.19
CA SER A 59 12.30 9.98 -5.78
C SER A 59 11.78 8.85 -4.89
N ILE A 60 10.70 9.07 -4.15
CA ILE A 60 10.23 8.17 -3.08
C ILE A 60 8.75 7.83 -3.25
N SER A 61 8.40 6.57 -3.02
CA SER A 61 7.02 6.08 -2.91
C SER A 61 6.71 5.68 -1.47
N CYS A 62 5.45 5.39 -1.15
CA CYS A 62 5.10 4.83 0.16
C CYS A 62 5.85 3.50 0.40
N GLY A 63 5.94 2.66 -0.64
CA GLY A 63 6.64 1.38 -0.61
C GLY A 63 8.16 1.46 -0.46
N SER A 64 8.77 2.64 -0.62
CA SER A 64 10.21 2.83 -0.38
C SER A 64 10.57 2.66 1.09
N CYS A 65 9.68 3.11 1.99
CA CYS A 65 9.83 2.96 3.44
C CYS A 65 9.00 1.80 4.00
N HIS A 66 7.86 1.50 3.39
CA HIS A 66 6.95 0.44 3.84
C HIS A 66 7.06 -0.78 2.91
N GLN A 67 8.14 -1.55 3.10
CA GLN A 67 8.56 -2.60 2.19
C GLN A 67 7.76 -3.89 2.39
N GLN A 68 7.03 -4.35 1.37
CA GLN A 68 6.15 -5.51 1.47
C GLN A 68 6.85 -6.78 2.01
N PHE A 69 8.08 -7.04 1.57
CA PHE A 69 8.84 -8.22 2.02
C PHE A 69 9.24 -8.17 3.51
N ALA A 70 9.25 -6.98 4.11
CA ALA A 70 9.56 -6.74 5.52
C ALA A 70 8.29 -6.50 6.35
N GLY A 71 7.13 -7.01 5.90
CA GLY A 71 5.85 -6.74 6.58
C GLY A 71 5.45 -5.27 6.53
N PHE A 72 5.84 -4.55 5.48
CA PHE A 72 5.63 -3.11 5.32
C PHE A 72 6.37 -2.25 6.36
N ALA A 73 7.40 -2.78 7.02
CA ALA A 73 8.40 -1.97 7.74
C ALA A 73 9.53 -1.50 6.80
N ASN A 74 10.46 -0.71 7.33
CA ASN A 74 11.71 -0.36 6.64
C ASN A 74 12.87 -1.21 7.16
N LEU A 75 13.32 -2.18 6.36
CA LEU A 75 14.44 -3.04 6.75
C LEU A 75 15.77 -2.28 6.66
N ASP A 76 16.73 -2.64 7.52
CA ASP A 76 18.10 -2.10 7.56
C ASP A 76 18.21 -0.58 7.83
N HIS A 77 17.13 0.07 8.27
CA HIS A 77 17.13 1.49 8.62
C HIS A 77 16.52 1.72 10.01
N LYS A 78 17.27 2.37 10.91
CA LYS A 78 16.73 2.80 12.22
C LYS A 78 15.59 3.80 12.03
N VAL A 79 15.77 4.75 11.13
CA VAL A 79 14.77 5.73 10.70
C VAL A 79 14.82 5.87 9.18
N SER A 80 13.68 6.13 8.56
CA SER A 80 13.58 6.23 7.11
C SER A 80 14.18 7.51 6.54
N HIS A 81 14.65 7.43 5.30
CA HIS A 81 15.14 8.57 4.52
C HIS A 81 13.99 9.09 3.64
N GLY A 82 13.67 10.37 3.79
CA GLY A 82 12.66 11.08 3.00
C GLY A 82 13.24 11.84 1.82
N VAL A 83 12.40 12.71 1.24
CA VAL A 83 12.78 13.64 0.17
C VAL A 83 14.00 14.47 0.60
N ASN A 84 14.90 14.78 -0.33
CA ASN A 84 16.19 15.44 -0.06
C ASN A 84 17.08 14.70 0.96
N ASN A 85 16.93 13.37 1.09
CA ASN A 85 17.64 12.54 2.05
C ASN A 85 17.43 12.96 3.51
N CYS A 86 16.33 13.65 3.82
CA CYS A 86 16.01 14.08 5.18
C CYS A 86 15.64 12.86 6.04
N LEU A 87 16.27 12.72 7.21
CA LEU A 87 15.95 11.63 8.12
C LEU A 87 14.64 11.88 8.87
N GLY A 88 13.82 10.85 8.98
CA GLY A 88 12.65 10.85 9.85
C GLY A 88 13.03 10.88 11.34
N LYS A 89 12.05 11.18 12.20
CA LYS A 89 12.22 11.18 13.67
C LYS A 89 11.83 9.86 14.34
N ARG A 90 11.23 8.94 13.58
CA ARG A 90 10.67 7.67 14.07
C ARG A 90 10.98 6.57 13.06
N ASN A 91 11.04 5.34 13.55
CA ASN A 91 11.04 4.18 12.68
C ASN A 91 9.72 4.07 11.92
N ALA A 92 9.76 3.61 10.67
CA ALA A 92 8.54 3.38 9.89
C ALA A 92 7.84 2.10 10.40
N PRO A 93 6.63 2.20 10.96
CA PRO A 93 5.93 1.05 11.48
C PRO A 93 5.47 0.13 10.34
N VAL A 94 5.15 -1.11 10.71
CA VAL A 94 4.45 -2.05 9.83
C VAL A 94 3.06 -1.52 9.48
N LEU A 95 2.55 -1.87 8.29
CA LEU A 95 1.23 -1.44 7.81
C LEU A 95 0.21 -2.58 7.66
N PHE A 96 0.55 -3.81 8.09
CA PHE A 96 -0.45 -4.88 8.12
C PHE A 96 -1.39 -4.70 9.32
N ASN A 97 -2.65 -5.13 9.15
CA ASN A 97 -3.69 -5.12 10.20
C ASN A 97 -4.09 -3.74 10.76
N LEU A 98 -3.80 -2.65 10.05
CA LEU A 98 -4.19 -1.29 10.49
C LEU A 98 -5.70 -1.11 10.70
N ALA A 99 -6.55 -1.92 10.04
CA ALA A 99 -7.99 -1.90 10.25
C ALA A 99 -8.41 -2.24 11.71
N TRP A 100 -7.53 -2.86 12.50
CA TRP A 100 -7.75 -3.21 13.90
C TRP A 100 -6.97 -2.34 14.88
N GLN A 101 -6.15 -1.41 14.40
CA GLN A 101 -5.37 -0.54 15.27
C GLN A 101 -6.30 0.53 15.88
N ARG A 102 -6.14 0.74 17.20
CA ARG A 102 -6.74 1.88 17.92
C ARG A 102 -5.70 2.99 18.00
N GLU A 103 -6.17 4.24 17.95
CA GLU A 103 -5.33 5.42 18.21
C GLU A 103 -4.80 5.45 19.64
#